data_AF-A0A2V9BCN7-F1
#
_entry.id   AF-A0A2V9BCN7-F1
#
_cell.length_a   1.000
_cell.length_b   1.000
_cell.length_c   1.000
_cell.angle_alpha   90.00
_cell.angle_beta   90.00
_cell.angle_gamma   90.00
#
_symmetry.space_group_name_H-M   'P 1'
#
loop_
_entity.id
_entity.type
_entity.pdbx_description
1 polymer ?
#
loop_
_entity_poly.entity_id
_entity_poly.type
_entity_poly.pdbx_seq_one_letter_code
_entity_poly.pdbx_strand_id
1 'polypeptide(L)'
;MRVFVEETRLAGVRFCFDIGHANLMEGAPEERIEKAFEPMRDLVATVHVHDNRGEKDEHLLPHDGTIDWARAVKLLRKAGDENLPLVLELKEKTGPDTPGVAEQLETASKAMDRLEKDWRKDG
;
A
#
# COMPACT_ATOMS: atom_id res chain seq x y z
N MET A 1 -13.84 1.84 -10.46
CA MET A 1 -14.12 1.06 -9.24
C MET A 1 -15.42 1.47 -8.56
N ARG A 2 -15.66 2.74 -8.23
CA ARG A 2 -16.98 3.19 -7.71
C ARG A 2 -18.15 2.86 -8.65
N VAL A 3 -18.01 3.18 -9.93
CA VAL A 3 -18.97 2.81 -10.98
C VAL A 3 -19.23 1.29 -11.01
N PHE A 4 -18.21 0.46 -10.78
CA PHE A 4 -18.41 -1.00 -10.76
C PHE A 4 -19.37 -1.44 -9.63
N VAL A 5 -19.25 -0.89 -8.42
CA VAL A 5 -20.16 -1.21 -7.31
C VAL A 5 -21.58 -0.71 -7.61
N GLU A 6 -21.68 0.51 -8.14
CA GLU A 6 -22.97 1.14 -8.48
C GLU A 6 -23.71 0.36 -9.57
N GLU A 7 -23.01 -0.05 -10.63
CA GLU A 7 -23.59 -0.81 -11.75
C GLU A 7 -23.93 -2.25 -11.37
N THR A 8 -23.06 -2.92 -10.60
CA THR A 8 -23.29 -4.32 -10.20
C THR A 8 -24.27 -4.47 -9.05
N ARG A 9 -24.58 -3.38 -8.33
CA ARG A 9 -25.42 -3.35 -7.12
C ARG A 9 -24.94 -4.29 -6.01
N LEU A 10 -23.67 -4.69 -6.04
CA LEU A 10 -23.05 -5.53 -5.01
C LEU A 10 -22.70 -4.68 -3.78
N ALA A 11 -23.72 -4.21 -3.06
CA ALA A 11 -23.59 -3.27 -1.95
C ALA A 11 -22.74 -3.77 -0.76
N GLY A 12 -22.43 -5.07 -0.69
CA GLY A 12 -21.55 -5.66 0.32
C GLY A 12 -20.08 -5.79 -0.10
N VAL A 13 -19.73 -5.46 -1.35
CA VAL A 13 -18.36 -5.58 -1.85
C VAL A 13 -17.53 -4.40 -1.37
N ARG A 14 -16.34 -4.71 -0.88
CA ARG A 14 -15.29 -3.75 -0.54
C ARG A 14 -14.00 -4.12 -1.27
N PHE A 15 -13.05 -3.21 -1.30
CA PHE A 15 -11.82 -3.34 -2.06
C PHE A 15 -10.60 -3.49 -1.16
N CYS A 16 -9.65 -4.31 -1.61
CA CYS A 16 -8.26 -4.17 -1.19
C CYS A 16 -7.63 -3.07 -2.03
N PHE A 17 -7.10 -2.04 -1.39
CA PHE A 17 -6.32 -1.01 -2.08
C PHE A 17 -4.86 -1.43 -2.13
N ASP A 18 -4.29 -1.51 -3.32
CA ASP A 18 -2.86 -1.77 -3.51
C ASP A 18 -2.14 -0.43 -3.74
N ILE A 19 -1.36 0.00 -2.76
CA ILE A 19 -0.67 1.28 -2.82
C ILE A 19 0.53 1.26 -3.78
N GLY A 20 1.18 0.11 -3.94
CA GLY A 20 2.31 -0.01 -4.84
C GLY A 20 1.88 0.07 -6.29
N HIS A 21 0.78 -0.59 -6.66
CA HIS A 21 0.18 -0.44 -7.99
C HIS A 21 -0.31 0.98 -8.25
N ALA A 22 -0.85 1.65 -7.22
CA ALA A 22 -1.22 3.06 -7.34
C ALA A 22 -0.01 3.95 -7.69
N ASN A 23 1.19 3.67 -7.17
CA ASN A 23 2.41 4.40 -7.51
C ASN A 23 2.87 4.23 -8.97
N LEU A 24 2.37 3.20 -9.67
CA LEU A 24 2.65 2.92 -11.08
C LEU A 24 1.65 3.57 -12.04
N MET A 25 0.57 4.17 -11.54
CA MET A 25 -0.43 4.80 -12.39
C MET A 25 0.13 6.00 -13.16
N GLU A 26 -0.51 6.35 -14.27
CA GLU A 26 -0.14 7.51 -15.06
C GLU A 26 -0.37 8.82 -14.28
N GLY A 27 0.44 9.84 -14.60
CA GLY A 27 0.35 11.18 -14.03
C GLY A 27 1.55 11.56 -13.15
N ALA A 28 1.44 12.72 -12.53
CA ALA A 28 2.47 13.29 -11.65
C ALA A 28 2.68 12.37 -10.42
N PRO A 29 3.90 11.91 -10.13
CA PRO A 29 4.19 10.94 -9.06
C PRO A 29 3.52 11.24 -7.73
N GLU A 30 3.53 12.50 -7.33
CA GLU A 30 2.96 12.99 -6.08
C GLU A 30 1.42 12.91 -6.03
N GLU A 31 0.72 12.76 -7.15
CA GLU A 31 -0.75 12.73 -7.19
C GLU A 31 -1.33 11.32 -7.40
N ARG A 32 -0.51 10.37 -7.87
CA ARG A 32 -0.98 9.05 -8.33
C ARG A 32 -1.79 8.31 -7.27
N ILE A 33 -1.24 8.20 -6.07
CA ILE A 33 -1.85 7.45 -4.96
C ILE A 33 -3.16 8.12 -4.52
N GLU A 34 -3.18 9.45 -4.39
CA GLU A 34 -4.39 10.19 -4.01
C GLU A 34 -5.50 10.05 -5.05
N LYS A 35 -5.16 10.21 -6.33
CA LYS A 35 -6.11 10.03 -7.44
C LYS A 35 -6.67 8.61 -7.52
N ALA A 36 -5.86 7.60 -7.18
CA ALA A 36 -6.29 6.21 -7.15
C ALA A 36 -7.20 5.92 -5.94
N PHE A 37 -6.83 6.42 -4.76
CA PHE A 37 -7.47 6.10 -3.50
C PHE A 37 -8.79 6.84 -3.30
N GLU A 38 -8.81 8.15 -3.54
CA GLU A 38 -9.94 9.03 -3.18
C GLU A 38 -11.31 8.55 -3.72
N PRO A 39 -11.44 8.08 -4.98
CA PRO A 39 -12.72 7.61 -5.51
C PRO A 39 -13.30 6.38 -4.79
N MET A 40 -12.46 5.60 -4.11
CA MET A 40 -12.82 4.34 -3.47
C MET A 40 -12.59 4.31 -1.96
N ARG A 41 -12.11 5.40 -1.34
CA ARG A 41 -11.68 5.46 0.07
C ARG A 41 -12.70 4.86 1.06
N ASP A 42 -14.00 5.12 0.86
CA ASP A 42 -15.08 4.67 1.75
C ASP A 42 -15.42 3.18 1.56
N LEU A 43 -14.88 2.56 0.51
CA LEU A 43 -15.08 1.17 0.14
C LEU A 43 -13.82 0.31 0.38
N VAL A 44 -12.73 0.89 0.88
CA VAL A 44 -11.50 0.14 1.19
C VAL A 44 -11.69 -0.64 2.49
N ALA A 45 -11.40 -1.95 2.45
CA ALA A 45 -11.46 -2.83 3.62
C ALA A 45 -10.08 -3.30 4.11
N THR A 46 -9.05 -3.17 3.27
CA THR A 46 -7.67 -3.56 3.60
C THR A 46 -6.73 -2.90 2.59
N VAL A 47 -5.45 -2.80 2.94
CA VAL A 47 -4.42 -2.26 2.06
C VAL A 47 -3.30 -3.26 1.90
N HIS A 48 -2.93 -3.57 0.67
CA HIS A 48 -1.64 -4.20 0.39
C HIS A 48 -0.57 -3.11 0.36
N VAL A 49 0.47 -3.31 1.15
CA VAL A 49 1.57 -2.37 1.32
C VAL A 49 2.87 -2.96 0.78
N HIS A 50 3.41 -2.27 -0.22
CA HIS A 50 4.75 -2.45 -0.73
C HIS A 50 5.16 -1.14 -1.42
N ASP A 51 6.44 -1.05 -1.79
CA ASP A 51 6.98 0.12 -2.47
C ASP A 51 7.52 -0.26 -3.85
N ASN A 52 7.78 0.74 -4.66
CA ASN A 52 8.46 0.63 -5.95
C ASN A 52 8.97 2.00 -6.39
N ARG A 53 9.74 2.04 -7.47
CA ARG A 53 10.31 3.30 -7.99
C ARG A 53 9.41 4.06 -8.97
N GLY A 54 8.14 3.65 -9.11
CA GLY A 54 7.15 4.30 -9.98
C GLY A 54 7.22 3.92 -11.45
N GLU A 55 8.08 2.95 -11.81
CA GLU A 55 8.27 2.45 -13.18
C GLU A 55 7.92 0.97 -13.35
N LYS A 56 8.15 0.15 -12.33
CA LYS A 56 7.95 -1.30 -12.35
C LYS A 56 7.41 -1.80 -11.03
N ASP A 57 6.73 -2.94 -11.08
CA ASP A 57 6.16 -3.58 -9.90
C ASP A 57 7.21 -4.41 -9.12
N GLU A 58 8.05 -3.71 -8.38
CA GLU A 58 9.25 -4.25 -7.72
C GLU A 58 8.99 -4.94 -6.38
N HIS A 59 7.85 -4.67 -5.72
CA HIS A 59 7.54 -5.16 -4.35
C HIS A 59 8.67 -4.92 -3.35
N LEU A 60 9.22 -3.70 -3.35
CA LEU A 60 10.19 -3.28 -2.36
C LEU A 60 9.50 -3.15 -0.99
N LEU A 61 10.31 -3.18 0.07
CA LEU A 61 9.81 -2.88 1.40
C LEU A 61 9.32 -1.42 1.45
N PRO A 62 8.31 -1.11 2.28
CA PRO A 62 7.97 0.28 2.57
C PRO A 62 9.23 1.10 2.89
N HIS A 63 9.34 2.26 2.25
CA HIS A 63 10.46 3.21 2.34
C HIS A 63 11.72 2.88 1.53
N ASP A 64 11.75 1.78 0.78
CA ASP A 64 12.87 1.44 -0.12
C ASP A 64 12.62 1.88 -1.58
N GLY A 65 11.44 2.42 -1.87
CA GLY A 65 11.07 2.96 -3.18
C GLY A 65 10.85 4.47 -3.18
N THR A 66 9.86 4.94 -3.93
CA THR A 66 9.58 6.37 -4.14
C THR A 66 8.28 6.85 -3.54
N ILE A 67 7.51 5.98 -2.88
CA ILE A 67 6.27 6.39 -2.20
C ILE A 67 6.59 7.34 -1.04
N ASP A 68 5.94 8.51 -1.02
CA ASP A 68 5.93 9.39 0.15
C ASP A 68 5.02 8.79 1.22
N TRP A 69 5.60 7.96 2.08
CA TRP A 69 4.87 7.26 3.14
C TRP A 69 4.25 8.20 4.18
N ALA A 70 4.85 9.37 4.43
CA ALA A 70 4.28 10.32 5.37
C ALA A 70 2.96 10.90 4.84
N ARG A 71 2.90 11.20 3.54
CA ARG A 71 1.66 11.62 2.87
C ARG A 71 0.69 10.45 2.70
N ALA A 72 1.19 9.27 2.31
CA ALA A 72 0.38 8.09 2.08
C ALA A 72 -0.38 7.65 3.34
N VAL A 73 0.29 7.59 4.49
CA VAL A 73 -0.35 7.25 5.77
C VAL A 73 -1.49 8.21 6.10
N LYS A 74 -1.27 9.53 5.94
CA LYS A 74 -2.31 10.54 6.16
C LYS A 74 -3.51 10.36 5.24
N LEU A 75 -3.27 9.93 4.00
CA LEU A 75 -4.32 9.65 3.03
C LEU A 75 -5.09 8.38 3.39
N LEU A 76 -4.39 7.27 3.65
CA LEU A 76 -4.99 5.96 3.96
C LEU A 76 -5.83 6.01 5.25
N ARG A 77 -5.43 6.82 6.23
CA ARG A 77 -6.22 7.07 7.46
C ARG A 77 -7.58 7.73 7.22
N LYS A 78 -7.84 8.25 6.00
CA LYS A 78 -9.17 8.75 5.61
C LYS A 78 -10.10 7.64 5.10
N ALA A 79 -9.66 6.38 5.10
CA ALA A 79 -10.53 5.24 4.79
C ALA A 79 -11.72 5.20 5.76
N GLY A 80 -12.81 4.57 5.32
CA GLY A 80 -14.04 4.46 6.12
C GLY A 80 -13.93 3.59 7.38
N ASP A 81 -12.82 2.84 7.53
CA ASP A 81 -12.57 1.95 8.67
C ASP A 81 -11.39 2.47 9.51
N GLU A 82 -11.62 2.75 10.79
CA GLU A 82 -10.60 3.23 11.73
C GLU A 82 -9.51 2.17 12.01
N ASN A 83 -9.83 0.89 11.82
CA ASN A 83 -8.92 -0.24 12.02
C ASN A 83 -8.51 -0.88 10.69
N LEU A 84 -8.19 -0.05 9.70
CA LEU A 84 -7.78 -0.49 8.37
C LEU A 84 -6.60 -1.48 8.42
N PRO A 85 -6.78 -2.76 8.05
CA PRO A 85 -5.70 -3.73 8.02
C PRO A 85 -4.66 -3.37 6.95
N LEU A 86 -3.39 -3.41 7.32
CA LEU A 86 -2.25 -3.26 6.41
C LEU A 86 -1.57 -4.63 6.26
N VAL A 87 -1.39 -5.07 5.02
CA VAL A 87 -0.82 -6.38 4.67
C VAL A 87 0.40 -6.17 3.79
N LEU A 88 1.58 -6.61 4.23
CA LEU A 88 2.79 -6.56 3.41
C LEU A 88 2.66 -7.51 2.22
N GLU A 89 2.80 -6.97 1.00
CA GLU A 89 2.82 -7.74 -0.24
C GLU A 89 4.23 -7.75 -0.85
N LEU A 90 5.04 -8.73 -0.46
CA LEU A 90 6.45 -8.81 -0.82
C LEU A 90 6.74 -10.01 -1.73
N LYS A 91 7.79 -9.88 -2.55
CA LYS A 91 8.36 -11.00 -3.31
C LYS A 91 9.53 -11.59 -2.54
N GLU A 92 9.51 -12.90 -2.34
CA GLU A 92 10.68 -13.63 -1.87
C GLU A 92 11.83 -13.40 -2.85
N LYS A 93 12.97 -12.97 -2.32
CA LYS A 93 14.18 -12.87 -3.12
C LYS A 93 14.82 -14.25 -3.18
N THR A 94 15.27 -14.64 -4.36
CA THR A 94 15.94 -15.92 -4.60
C THR A 94 17.22 -15.70 -5.39
N GLY A 95 18.32 -16.34 -5.00
CA GLY A 95 19.59 -16.27 -5.72
C GLY A 95 20.78 -16.69 -4.86
N PRO A 96 21.97 -16.90 -5.47
CA PRO A 96 23.17 -17.36 -4.75
C PRO A 96 23.61 -16.43 -3.62
N ASP A 97 23.43 -15.12 -3.80
CA ASP A 97 23.86 -14.08 -2.87
C ASP A 97 22.69 -13.48 -2.08
N THR A 98 21.53 -14.14 -2.08
CA THR A 98 20.34 -13.61 -1.40
C THR A 98 20.34 -14.00 0.08
N PRO A 99 19.98 -13.08 0.99
CA PRO A 99 19.73 -13.40 2.39
C PRO A 99 18.82 -14.61 2.58
N GLY A 100 19.08 -15.39 3.64
CA GLY A 100 18.19 -16.48 4.02
C GLY A 100 16.80 -15.98 4.39
N VAL A 101 15.79 -16.85 4.29
CA VAL A 101 14.38 -16.51 4.58
C VAL A 101 14.21 -15.84 5.95
N ALA A 102 14.92 -16.30 6.98
CA ALA A 102 14.85 -15.70 8.31
C ALA A 102 15.30 -14.23 8.33
N GLU A 103 16.36 -13.89 7.61
CA GLU A 103 16.87 -12.52 7.50
C GLU A 103 15.93 -11.63 6.65
N GLN A 104 15.35 -12.20 5.59
CA GLN A 104 14.32 -11.51 4.80
C GLN A 104 13.08 -11.19 5.66
N LEU A 105 12.60 -12.14 6.48
CA LEU A 105 11.50 -11.94 7.41
C LEU A 105 11.84 -10.90 8.49
N GLU A 106 13.07 -10.90 9.01
CA GLU A 106 13.52 -9.90 9.97
C GLU A 106 13.48 -8.49 9.37
N THR A 107 13.92 -8.34 8.12
CA THR A 107 13.90 -7.05 7.43
C THR A 107 12.47 -6.60 7.12
N ALA A 108 11.60 -7.52 6.70
CA ALA A 108 10.17 -7.24 6.52
C ALA A 108 9.49 -6.80 7.82
N SER A 109 9.78 -7.47 8.95
CA SER A 109 9.28 -7.08 10.27
C SER A 109 9.73 -5.65 10.65
N LYS A 110 11.01 -5.31 10.44
CA LYS A 110 11.53 -3.97 10.72
C LYS A 110 10.88 -2.89 9.85
N ALA A 111 10.60 -3.20 8.59
CA ALA A 111 9.88 -2.30 7.69
C ALA A 111 8.44 -2.08 8.17
N MET A 112 7.75 -3.14 8.63
CA MET A 112 6.43 -3.02 9.23
C MET A 112 6.45 -2.17 10.50
N ASP A 113 7.41 -2.38 11.40
CA ASP A 113 7.56 -1.58 12.63
C ASP A 113 7.73 -0.09 12.32
N ARG A 114 8.48 0.23 11.25
CA ARG A 114 8.67 1.61 10.79
C ARG A 114 7.36 2.19 10.26
N LEU A 115 6.65 1.44 9.42
CA LEU A 115 5.36 1.84 8.89
C LEU A 115 4.33 2.06 10.00
N GLU A 116 4.29 1.18 11.01
CA GLU A 116 3.43 1.34 12.18
C GLU A 116 3.75 2.60 12.99
N LYS A 117 5.04 2.94 13.14
CA LYS A 117 5.43 4.19 13.79
C LYS A 117 4.90 5.40 13.02
N ASP A 118 5.00 5.39 11.70
CA ASP A 118 4.45 6.46 10.87
C ASP A 118 2.91 6.50 10.97
N TRP A 119 2.25 5.35 11.03
CA TRP A 119 0.80 5.24 11.27
C TRP A 119 0.34 5.82 12.61
N ARG A 120 1.19 5.79 13.63
CA ARG A 120 0.88 6.30 14.99
C ARG A 120 1.25 7.77 15.20
N LYS A 121 2.14 8.35 14.40
CA LYS A 121 2.72 9.70 14.64
C LYS A 121 1.73 10.87 14.57
N ASP A 122 0.56 10.68 13.96
CA ASP A 122 -0.48 11.71 13.82
C ASP A 122 -1.81 11.30 14.49
N GLY A 123 -1.76 10.46 15.53
CA GLY A 123 -2.90 10.12 16.39
C GLY A 123 -2.99 11.00 17.64
#